data_AF-A0A1J5DP22-F1
#
_entry.id   AF-A0A1J5DP22-F1
#
_cell.length_a   1.000
_cell.length_b   1.000
_cell.length_c   1.000
_cell.angle_alpha   90.00
_cell.angle_beta   90.00
_cell.angle_gamma   90.00
#
_symmetry.space_group_name_H-M   'P 1'
#
loop_
_entity.id
_entity.type
_entity.pdbx_description
1 polymer ?
#
loop_
_entity_poly.entity_id
_entity_poly.type
_entity_poly.pdbx_seq_one_letter_code
_entity_poly.pdbx_strand_id
1 'polypeptide(L)'
;MRVVKCIGSFLMAILLAFPALVSGEDKKEEVHRLDSVVVSATRSEMSVFDAPQAVTVITSEEIASSPFERIEDIVRSVAGIYNFRHYGMQTNGIVSPLIMRGVGKNRVLLLLDGVPQNDNFNNAIAWIAWGHIPKETI
;
A
#
# COMPACT_ATOMS: atom_id res chain seq x y z
N MET A 1 -18.18 53.36 -49.16
CA MET A 1 -18.43 51.99 -48.64
C MET A 1 -17.18 51.09 -48.51
N ARG A 2 -15.95 51.63 -48.44
CA ARG A 2 -14.72 50.80 -48.27
C ARG A 2 -14.16 50.79 -46.84
N VAL A 3 -14.41 51.82 -46.02
CA VAL A 3 -13.82 51.96 -44.67
C VAL A 3 -14.47 51.05 -43.62
N VAL A 4 -15.79 50.81 -43.72
CA VAL A 4 -16.54 49.96 -42.76
C VAL A 4 -16.17 48.48 -42.88
N LYS A 5 -15.73 48.04 -44.07
CA LYS A 5 -15.31 46.65 -44.33
C LYS A 5 -13.95 46.31 -43.71
N CYS A 6 -13.05 47.29 -43.56
CA CYS A 6 -11.75 47.11 -42.92
C CYS A 6 -11.83 47.10 -41.39
N ILE A 7 -12.76 47.88 -40.80
CA ILE A 7 -12.98 47.91 -39.34
C ILE A 7 -13.59 46.59 -38.85
N GLY A 8 -14.53 46.01 -39.61
CA GLY A 8 -15.13 44.71 -39.29
C GLY A 8 -14.14 43.54 -39.37
N SER A 9 -13.19 43.58 -40.30
CA SER A 9 -12.16 42.54 -40.43
C SER A 9 -11.10 42.60 -39.33
N PHE A 10 -10.87 43.77 -38.73
CA PHE A 10 -9.91 43.94 -37.64
C PHE A 10 -10.48 43.49 -36.28
N LEU A 11 -11.78 43.71 -36.05
CA LEU A 11 -12.48 43.21 -34.85
C LEU A 11 -12.65 41.68 -34.83
N MET A 12 -12.75 41.04 -35.99
CA MET A 12 -12.88 39.59 -36.08
C MET A 12 -11.54 38.85 -35.87
N ALA A 13 -10.41 39.48 -36.21
CA ALA A 13 -9.06 38.93 -35.95
C ALA A 13 -8.68 38.97 -34.47
N ILE A 14 -9.17 39.97 -33.72
CA ILE A 14 -8.93 40.09 -32.27
C ILE A 14 -9.74 39.03 -31.49
N LEU A 15 -10.93 38.67 -31.97
CA LEU A 15 -11.79 37.66 -31.33
C LEU A 15 -11.25 36.22 -31.51
N LEU A 16 -10.51 35.95 -32.58
CA LEU A 16 -9.88 34.65 -32.85
C LEU A 16 -8.50 34.47 -32.19
N ALA A 17 -7.87 35.55 -31.70
CA ALA A 17 -6.58 35.50 -31.01
C ALA A 17 -6.68 35.24 -29.49
N PHE A 18 -7.89 35.35 -28.92
CA PHE A 18 -8.13 35.17 -27.49
C PHE A 18 -7.94 33.74 -26.92
N PRO A 19 -8.07 32.62 -27.68
CA PRO A 19 -7.86 31.29 -27.10
C PRO A 19 -6.38 31.00 -26.80
N ALA A 20 -5.44 31.74 -27.39
CA ALA A 20 -4.00 31.48 -27.26
C ALA A 20 -3.40 31.95 -25.92
N LEU A 21 -4.12 32.78 -25.16
CA LEU A 21 -3.63 33.34 -23.90
C LEU A 21 -4.19 32.62 -22.65
N VAL A 22 -5.12 31.68 -22.84
CA VAL A 22 -5.58 30.73 -21.81
C VAL A 22 -4.79 29.44 -21.95
N SER A 23 -3.46 29.55 -21.83
CA SER A 23 -2.65 28.40 -21.44
C SER A 23 -2.54 28.50 -19.93
N GLY A 24 -3.48 27.88 -19.21
CA GLY A 24 -3.28 27.66 -17.78
C GLY A 24 -1.95 26.93 -17.61
N GLU A 25 -1.03 27.50 -16.85
CA GLU A 25 0.12 26.76 -16.34
C GLU A 25 -0.45 25.63 -15.48
N ASP A 26 -0.56 24.45 -16.11
CA ASP A 26 -0.77 23.18 -15.44
C ASP A 26 0.50 22.96 -14.62
N LYS A 27 0.54 23.54 -13.41
CA LYS A 27 1.52 23.20 -12.40
C LYS A 27 1.31 21.72 -12.14
N LYS A 28 2.07 20.88 -12.85
CA LYS A 28 2.27 19.49 -12.50
C LYS A 28 2.63 19.49 -11.03
N GLU A 29 1.67 19.11 -10.18
CA GLU A 29 1.96 18.81 -8.79
C GLU A 29 3.09 17.79 -8.81
N GLU A 30 4.26 18.23 -8.36
CA GLU A 30 5.42 17.37 -8.25
C GLU A 30 5.06 16.38 -7.15
N VAL A 31 4.61 15.19 -7.55
CA VAL A 31 4.25 14.12 -6.61
C VAL A 31 5.53 13.67 -5.93
N HIS A 32 5.83 14.27 -4.78
CA HIS A 32 6.93 13.86 -3.93
C HIS A 32 6.57 12.49 -3.32
N ARG A 33 7.25 11.43 -3.77
CA ARG A 33 7.22 10.15 -3.06
C ARG A 33 8.10 10.31 -1.83
N LEU A 34 7.47 10.33 -0.66
CA LEU A 34 8.16 10.30 0.61
C LEU A 34 8.74 8.90 0.82
N ASP A 35 9.93 8.83 1.43
CA ASP A 35 10.51 7.57 1.85
C ASP A 35 9.64 6.91 2.93
N SER A 36 9.55 5.58 2.88
CA SER A 36 8.78 4.83 3.88
C SER A 36 9.50 4.86 5.23
N VAL A 37 8.77 5.28 6.26
CA VAL A 37 9.21 5.24 7.65
C VAL A 37 8.70 3.97 8.30
N VAL A 38 9.56 3.27 9.04
CA VAL A 38 9.22 2.05 9.76
C VAL A 38 9.60 2.15 11.23
N VAL A 39 8.69 1.69 12.09
CA VAL A 39 8.90 1.64 13.54
C VAL A 39 9.18 0.21 14.02
N SER A 40 8.80 -0.79 13.23
CA SER A 40 8.88 -2.21 13.60
C SER A 40 10.32 -2.74 13.76
N ALA A 41 11.31 -2.12 13.12
CA ALA A 41 12.70 -2.60 13.16
C ALA A 41 13.45 -2.21 14.44
N THR A 42 13.22 -0.99 14.95
CA THR A 42 14.01 -0.38 16.04
C THR A 42 13.16 0.15 17.18
N ARG A 43 11.83 0.13 17.07
CA ARG A 43 10.87 0.78 17.98
C ARG A 43 11.00 2.31 18.05
N SER A 44 11.76 2.89 17.11
CA SER A 44 11.90 4.32 16.84
C SER A 44 11.65 4.56 15.36
N GLU A 45 11.21 5.75 14.98
CA GLU A 45 11.05 6.11 13.57
C GLU A 45 12.40 6.08 12.84
N MET A 46 12.46 5.35 11.73
CA MET A 46 13.64 5.22 10.88
C MET A 46 13.21 4.98 9.43
N SER A 47 13.97 5.49 8.46
CA SER A 47 13.76 5.16 7.05
C SER A 47 13.99 3.67 6.80
N VAL A 48 13.22 3.05 5.90
CA VAL A 48 13.46 1.66 5.49
C VAL A 48 14.89 1.46 4.96
N PHE A 49 15.48 2.49 4.32
CA PHE A 49 16.84 2.44 3.81
C PHE A 49 17.90 2.30 4.91
N ASP A 50 17.66 2.91 6.07
CA ASP A 50 18.59 2.93 7.20
C ASP A 50 18.40 1.73 8.13
N ALA A 51 17.36 0.92 7.91
CA ALA A 51 17.06 -0.23 8.74
C ALA A 51 18.16 -1.31 8.61
N PRO A 52 18.77 -1.78 9.72
CA PRO A 52 19.85 -2.78 9.68
C PRO A 52 19.36 -4.20 9.35
N GLN A 53 18.06 -4.40 9.17
CA GLN A 53 17.42 -5.68 8.88
C GLN A 53 16.62 -5.60 7.59
N ALA A 54 16.38 -6.74 6.95
CA ALA A 54 15.48 -6.80 5.80
C ALA A 54 14.03 -6.48 6.24
N VAL A 55 13.50 -5.38 5.73
CA VAL A 55 12.14 -4.89 6.00
C VAL A 55 11.34 -4.90 4.70
N THR A 56 10.09 -5.35 4.79
CA THR A 56 9.11 -5.24 3.70
C THR A 56 7.92 -4.49 4.25
N VAL A 57 7.52 -3.43 3.57
CA VAL A 57 6.30 -2.66 3.87
C VAL A 57 5.29 -3.04 2.80
N ILE A 58 4.09 -3.43 3.22
CA ILE A 58 2.94 -3.60 2.33
C ILE A 58 2.02 -2.42 2.60
N THR A 59 1.80 -1.56 1.61
CA THR A 59 0.99 -0.33 1.81
C THR A 59 -0.51 -0.63 1.76
N SER A 60 -1.34 0.31 2.23
CA SER A 60 -2.79 0.18 2.16
C SER A 60 -3.30 0.04 0.70
N GLU A 61 -2.64 0.71 -0.25
CA GLU A 61 -2.95 0.64 -1.67
C GLU A 61 -2.58 -0.72 -2.27
N GLU A 62 -1.46 -1.30 -1.84
CA GLU A 62 -1.04 -2.66 -2.23
C GLU A 62 -2.00 -3.72 -1.65
N ILE A 63 -2.45 -3.54 -0.41
CA ILE A 63 -3.46 -4.40 0.22
C ILE A 63 -4.79 -4.32 -0.53
N ALA A 64 -5.27 -3.11 -0.84
CA ALA A 64 -6.53 -2.89 -1.53
C ALA A 64 -6.51 -3.39 -2.98
N SER A 65 -5.38 -3.24 -3.68
CA SER A 65 -5.20 -3.72 -5.06
C SER A 65 -4.94 -5.23 -5.15
N SER A 66 -4.66 -5.89 -4.03
CA SER A 66 -4.44 -7.33 -3.99
C SER A 66 -5.68 -8.13 -4.40
N PRO A 67 -5.54 -9.19 -5.21
CA PRO A 67 -6.65 -10.08 -5.57
C PRO A 67 -7.09 -10.97 -4.39
N PHE A 68 -6.36 -10.97 -3.28
CA PHE A 68 -6.67 -11.78 -2.11
C PHE A 68 -7.59 -11.02 -1.16
N GLU A 69 -8.48 -11.73 -0.47
CA GLU A 69 -9.46 -11.16 0.46
C GLU A 69 -8.99 -11.18 1.93
N ARG A 70 -7.96 -11.99 2.22
CA ARG A 70 -7.46 -12.24 3.58
C ARG A 70 -6.00 -11.88 3.72
N ILE A 71 -5.64 -11.34 4.88
CA ILE A 71 -4.27 -10.91 5.19
C ILE A 71 -3.26 -12.05 5.09
N GLU A 72 -3.63 -13.27 5.48
CA GLU A 72 -2.71 -14.42 5.38
C GLU A 72 -2.27 -14.75 3.96
N ASP A 73 -3.12 -14.47 2.97
CA ASP A 73 -2.81 -14.69 1.56
C ASP A 73 -2.01 -13.51 1.00
N ILE A 74 -2.34 -12.28 1.41
CA ILE A 74 -1.61 -11.07 1.04
C ILE A 74 -0.16 -11.16 1.51
N VAL A 75 0.07 -11.45 2.80
CA VAL A 75 1.42 -11.54 3.39
C VAL A 75 2.22 -12.68 2.78
N ARG A 76 1.56 -13.70 2.22
CA ARG A 76 2.20 -14.82 1.52
C ARG A 76 2.91 -14.42 0.21
N SER A 77 2.62 -13.24 -0.32
CA SER A 77 3.33 -12.67 -1.47
C SER A 77 4.75 -12.21 -1.13
N VAL A 78 5.05 -12.01 0.16
CA VAL A 78 6.36 -11.56 0.63
C VAL A 78 7.37 -12.69 0.57
N ALA A 79 8.57 -12.39 0.04
CA ALA A 79 9.66 -13.35 -0.05
C ALA A 79 10.07 -13.88 1.34
N GLY A 80 10.24 -15.21 1.45
CA GLY A 80 10.62 -15.86 2.71
C GLY A 80 9.47 -16.06 3.69
N ILE A 81 8.23 -15.67 3.33
CA ILE A 81 7.02 -16.05 4.05
C ILE A 81 6.44 -17.33 3.44
N TYR A 82 6.00 -18.23 4.31
CA TYR A 82 5.33 -19.45 3.92
C TYR A 82 4.15 -19.76 4.86
N ASN A 83 2.97 -19.95 4.27
CA ASN A 83 1.77 -20.44 4.94
C ASN A 83 1.15 -21.58 4.11
N PHE A 84 1.31 -22.81 4.60
CA PHE A 84 0.84 -24.01 3.90
C PHE A 84 -0.65 -24.33 4.14
N ARG A 85 -1.30 -23.69 5.12
CA ARG A 85 -2.75 -23.86 5.39
C ARG A 85 -3.49 -22.53 5.32
N HIS A 86 -3.11 -21.69 4.37
CA HIS A 86 -3.83 -20.48 4.02
C HIS A 86 -5.28 -20.79 3.60
N TYR A 87 -6.12 -19.76 3.50
CA TYR A 87 -7.55 -19.87 3.24
C TYR A 87 -7.98 -20.92 2.22
N GLY A 88 -7.35 -20.95 1.03
CA GLY A 88 -7.68 -21.90 -0.03
C GLY A 88 -7.42 -23.38 0.31
N MET A 89 -6.60 -23.66 1.32
CA MET A 89 -6.21 -25.00 1.78
C MET A 89 -6.64 -25.27 3.23
N GLN A 90 -7.48 -24.41 3.79
CA GLN A 90 -7.86 -24.47 5.19
C GLN A 90 -8.84 -25.63 5.42
N THR A 91 -8.44 -26.60 6.24
CA THR A 91 -9.32 -27.66 6.74
C THR A 91 -9.29 -27.68 8.28
N ASN A 92 -10.37 -28.08 8.94
CA ASN A 92 -10.45 -28.25 10.41
C ASN A 92 -10.39 -26.96 11.26
N GLY A 93 -11.09 -25.90 10.88
CA GLY A 93 -11.24 -24.69 11.71
C GLY A 93 -10.10 -23.68 11.54
N ILE A 94 -9.96 -22.75 12.49
CA ILE A 94 -9.00 -21.62 12.44
C ILE A 94 -7.57 -22.16 12.54
N VAL A 95 -6.87 -22.22 11.41
CA VAL A 95 -5.51 -22.75 11.35
C VAL A 95 -4.72 -21.98 10.30
N SER A 96 -3.89 -21.04 10.75
CA SER A 96 -3.08 -20.16 9.87
C SER A 96 -1.63 -20.16 10.34
N PRO A 97 -0.84 -21.21 10.03
CA PRO A 97 0.56 -21.28 10.42
C PRO A 97 1.40 -20.36 9.55
N LEU A 98 2.24 -19.53 10.18
CA LEU A 98 3.17 -18.65 9.46
C LEU A 98 4.61 -19.09 9.75
N ILE A 99 5.35 -19.34 8.69
CA ILE A 99 6.78 -19.69 8.73
C ILE A 99 7.53 -18.59 8.01
N MET A 100 8.53 -18.02 8.68
CA MET A 100 9.40 -17.01 8.10
C MET A 100 10.82 -17.58 7.99
N ARG A 101 11.46 -17.42 6.83
CA ARG A 101 12.85 -17.84 6.54
C ARG A 101 13.12 -19.33 6.84
N GLY A 102 12.09 -20.18 6.78
CA GLY A 102 12.20 -21.62 7.07
C GLY A 102 12.37 -21.96 8.56
N VAL A 103 12.26 -20.99 9.47
CA VAL A 103 12.52 -21.18 10.90
C VAL A 103 11.28 -21.74 11.61
N GLY A 104 10.97 -23.02 11.39
CA GLY A 104 9.95 -23.77 12.14
C GLY A 104 8.57 -23.10 12.28
N LYS A 105 7.75 -23.59 13.21
CA LYS A 105 6.45 -22.98 13.58
C LYS A 105 6.62 -22.19 14.88
N ASN A 106 5.74 -21.21 15.12
CA ASN A 106 5.69 -20.39 16.33
C ASN A 106 7.00 -19.62 16.62
N ARG A 107 7.68 -19.19 15.55
CA ARG A 107 8.91 -18.37 15.60
C ARG A 107 8.71 -16.97 15.01
N VAL A 108 7.45 -16.60 14.75
CA VAL A 108 7.06 -15.30 14.21
C VAL A 108 6.33 -14.54 15.31
N LEU A 109 6.78 -13.32 15.58
CA LEU A 109 6.12 -12.37 16.46
C LEU A 109 5.10 -11.58 15.63
N LEU A 110 3.83 -11.62 16.03
CA LEU A 110 2.79 -10.79 15.45
C LEU A 110 2.48 -9.64 16.41
N LEU A 111 2.54 -8.42 15.89
CA LEU A 111 2.27 -7.20 16.63
C LEU A 111 1.07 -6.50 15.99
N LEU A 112 0.16 -6.00 16.82
CA LEU A 112 -0.83 -5.01 16.44
C LEU A 112 -0.45 -3.72 17.15
N ASP A 113 -0.13 -2.66 16.40
CA ASP A 113 0.31 -1.36 16.93
C ASP A 113 1.44 -1.46 17.98
N GLY A 114 2.36 -2.40 17.77
CA GLY A 114 3.48 -2.66 18.68
C GLY A 114 3.15 -3.53 19.90
N VAL A 115 1.92 -4.01 20.04
CA VAL A 115 1.48 -4.90 21.13
C VAL A 115 1.46 -6.36 20.64
N PRO A 116 2.17 -7.29 21.31
CA PRO A 116 2.18 -8.71 20.95
C PRO A 116 0.79 -9.36 21.00
N GLN A 117 0.46 -10.12 19.95
CA GLN A 117 -0.80 -10.87 19.83
C GLN A 117 -0.60 -12.40 19.89
N ASN A 118 0.65 -12.86 20.01
CA ASN A 118 0.95 -14.29 20.14
C ASN A 118 0.29 -14.88 21.39
N ASP A 119 -0.24 -16.10 21.28
CA ASP A 119 -0.81 -16.83 22.40
C ASP A 119 0.26 -17.26 23.42
N ASN A 120 -0.06 -17.13 24.71
CA ASN A 120 0.82 -17.43 25.82
C ASN A 120 1.05 -18.94 26.02
N PHE A 121 0.19 -19.81 25.49
CA PHE A 121 0.34 -21.26 25.69
C PHE A 121 1.50 -21.85 24.88
N ASN A 122 1.61 -21.47 23.60
CA ASN A 122 2.61 -22.07 22.70
C ASN A 122 3.23 -21.10 21.68
N ASN A 123 3.05 -19.78 21.86
CA ASN A 123 3.47 -18.73 20.93
C ASN A 123 2.86 -18.84 19.53
N ALA A 124 1.78 -19.61 19.35
CA ALA A 124 1.06 -19.65 18.08
C ALA A 124 0.29 -18.35 17.86
N ILE A 125 0.11 -18.01 16.58
CA ILE A 125 -0.69 -16.87 16.15
C ILE A 125 -2.07 -17.31 15.62
N ALA A 126 -2.32 -18.61 15.45
CA ALA A 126 -3.59 -19.07 14.86
C ALA A 126 -4.82 -18.73 15.73
N TRP A 127 -4.71 -18.74 17.05
CA TRP A 127 -5.84 -18.56 17.98
C TRP A 127 -6.53 -17.20 17.90
N ILE A 128 -5.77 -16.15 17.59
CA ILE A 128 -6.31 -14.80 17.34
C ILE A 128 -6.95 -14.65 15.95
N ALA A 129 -7.07 -15.75 15.20
CA ALA A 129 -7.67 -15.80 13.88
C ALA A 129 -7.09 -14.78 12.88
N TRP A 130 -5.80 -14.45 13.00
CA TRP A 130 -5.13 -13.44 12.16
C TRP A 130 -5.32 -13.68 10.66
N GLY A 131 -5.39 -14.96 10.24
CA GLY A 131 -5.59 -15.30 8.86
C GLY A 131 -6.99 -15.04 8.33
N HIS A 132 -7.99 -14.92 9.21
CA HIS A 132 -9.36 -14.58 8.84
C HIS A 132 -9.60 -13.07 8.75
N ILE A 133 -8.63 -12.24 9.09
CA ILE A 133 -8.76 -10.79 9.02
C ILE A 133 -8.99 -10.40 7.56
N PRO A 134 -10.14 -9.76 7.27
CA PRO A 134 -10.49 -9.38 5.91
C PRO A 134 -9.77 -8.07 5.55
N LYS A 135 -9.33 -7.93 4.30
CA LYS A 135 -8.48 -6.81 3.88
C LYS A 135 -9.13 -5.44 4.04
N GLU A 136 -10.46 -5.37 4.11
CA GLU A 136 -11.20 -4.10 4.27
C GLU A 136 -11.08 -3.51 5.68
N THR A 137 -10.53 -4.26 6.63
CA THR A 137 -10.36 -3.81 8.02
C THR A 137 -9.02 -3.11 8.30
N ILE A 138 -8.09 -3.12 7.34
CA ILE A 138 -6.73 -2.58 7.43
C ILE A 138 -6.53 -1.56 6.31
#